data_AF-A0A7R9LHC2-F1
#
_entry.id   AF-A0A7R9LHC2-F1
#
_cell.length_a   1.000
_cell.length_b   1.000
_cell.length_c   1.000
_cell.angle_alpha   90.00
_cell.angle_beta   90.00
_cell.angle_gamma   90.00
#
_symmetry.space_group_name_H-M   'P 1'
#
loop_
_entity.id
_entity.type
_entity.pdbx_description
1 polymer ?
#
loop_
_entity_poly.entity_id
_entity_poly.type
_entity_poly.pdbx_seq_one_letter_code
_entity_poly.pdbx_strand_id
1 'polypeptide(L)'
;MTSRPPNNVDYYKSLVKRLYNYEVTNVKELNGYDDRNYHLVTTDSKQFVLKITNKEESAETGLLDAVNSFMLHLYNNGFKVTVPQIDTNGKYVSFEAIPATGQEVIDTALDNHYGVRLLEYVSGQLLRDVPF
;
A
#
# COMPACT_ATOMS: atom_id res chain seq x y z
N MET A 1 6.70 -19.41 -9.40
CA MET A 1 7.24 -18.31 -8.57
C MET A 1 6.03 -17.59 -7.99
N THR A 2 6.04 -17.22 -6.71
CA THR A 2 4.88 -16.55 -6.09
C THR A 2 4.85 -15.07 -6.47
N SER A 3 3.78 -14.67 -7.16
CA SER A 3 3.41 -13.30 -7.51
C SER A 3 3.29 -12.37 -6.28
N ARG A 4 2.81 -12.94 -5.17
CA ARG A 4 2.54 -12.23 -3.93
C ARG A 4 3.82 -11.63 -3.32
N PRO A 5 3.79 -10.37 -2.85
CA PRO A 5 4.94 -9.76 -2.20
C PRO A 5 5.43 -10.56 -0.98
N PRO A 6 6.73 -10.50 -0.62
CA PRO A 6 7.23 -11.06 0.63
C PRO A 6 6.55 -10.47 1.87
N ASN A 7 6.66 -11.12 3.03
CA ASN A 7 6.20 -10.50 4.28
C ASN A 7 7.41 -9.89 5.01
N ASN A 8 7.57 -8.56 4.92
CA ASN A 8 8.72 -7.86 5.51
C ASN A 8 8.27 -6.58 6.22
N VAL A 9 7.65 -6.75 7.39
CA VAL A 9 7.00 -5.66 8.14
C VAL A 9 7.98 -4.53 8.51
N ASP A 10 9.22 -4.85 8.89
CA ASP A 10 10.19 -3.83 9.27
C ASP A 10 10.62 -2.98 8.07
N TYR A 11 10.80 -3.62 6.90
CA TYR A 11 11.00 -2.90 5.65
C TYR A 11 9.80 -2.02 5.29
N TYR A 12 8.57 -2.47 5.55
CA TYR A 12 7.37 -1.67 5.27
C TYR A 12 7.27 -0.43 6.15
N LYS A 13 7.69 -0.52 7.42
CA LYS A 13 7.78 0.67 8.30
C LYS A 13 8.82 1.66 7.77
N SER A 14 10.02 1.18 7.40
CA SER A 14 11.07 2.06 6.88
C SER A 14 10.68 2.69 5.54
N LEU A 15 9.97 1.95 4.69
CA LEU A 15 9.45 2.43 3.41
C LEU A 15 8.39 3.52 3.60
N VAL A 16 7.45 3.34 4.55
CA VAL A 16 6.46 4.38 4.87
C VAL A 16 7.13 5.64 5.42
N LYS A 17 8.15 5.48 6.25
CA LYS A 17 8.95 6.61 6.73
C LYS A 17 9.66 7.33 5.59
N ARG A 18 10.31 6.59 4.68
CA ARG A 18 11.05 7.15 3.54
C ARG A 18 10.14 7.84 2.53
N LEU A 19 9.04 7.19 2.13
CA LEU A 19 8.17 7.66 1.06
C LEU A 19 7.15 8.69 1.51
N TYR A 20 6.66 8.63 2.75
CA TYR A 20 5.54 9.47 3.21
C TYR A 20 5.85 10.27 4.48
N ASN A 21 7.07 10.13 5.02
CA ASN A 21 7.52 10.80 6.25
C ASN A 21 6.64 10.50 7.49
N TYR A 22 6.00 9.34 7.53
CA TYR A 22 5.24 8.88 8.68
C TYR A 22 6.04 7.89 9.54
N GLU A 23 6.00 8.09 10.86
CA GLU A 23 6.50 7.11 11.83
C GLU A 23 5.38 6.13 12.18
N VAL A 24 5.59 4.84 11.95
CA VAL A 24 4.56 3.80 12.15
C VAL A 24 4.74 3.10 13.50
N THR A 25 3.71 3.14 14.34
CA THR A 25 3.69 2.50 15.66
C THR A 25 3.07 1.11 15.62
N ASN A 26 2.05 0.90 14.79
CA ASN A 26 1.35 -0.37 14.68
C ASN A 26 1.19 -0.79 13.21
N VAL A 27 1.35 -2.08 12.95
CA VAL A 27 1.17 -2.70 11.64
C VAL A 27 0.35 -3.97 11.82
N LYS A 28 -0.77 -4.07 11.11
CA LYS A 28 -1.62 -5.26 11.09
C LYS A 28 -1.89 -5.66 9.65
N GLU A 29 -1.51 -6.87 9.27
CA GLU A 29 -1.88 -7.41 7.96
C GLU A 29 -3.41 -7.57 7.88
N LEU A 30 -3.98 -7.04 6.80
CA LEU A 30 -5.37 -7.24 6.42
C LEU A 30 -5.46 -8.41 5.44
N ASN A 31 -6.67 -8.93 5.25
CA ASN A 31 -6.89 -9.98 4.25
C ASN A 31 -6.45 -9.47 2.87
N GLY A 32 -5.52 -10.19 2.26
CA GLY A 32 -5.05 -10.00 0.90
C GLY A 32 -4.88 -11.37 0.26
N TYR A 33 -5.30 -11.52 -1.00
CA TYR A 33 -5.16 -12.76 -1.75
C TYR A 33 -3.80 -12.78 -2.46
N ASP A 34 -3.66 -12.06 -3.56
CA ASP A 34 -2.38 -11.91 -4.27
C ASP A 34 -1.59 -10.68 -3.80
N ASP A 35 -2.28 -9.66 -3.31
CA ASP A 35 -1.67 -8.46 -2.74
C ASP A 35 -1.35 -8.64 -1.25
N ARG A 36 -0.54 -7.73 -0.71
CA ARG A 36 -0.47 -7.50 0.72
C ARG A 36 -1.02 -6.14 1.09
N ASN A 37 -1.96 -6.14 2.04
CA ASN A 37 -2.58 -4.94 2.58
C ASN A 37 -2.27 -4.88 4.07
N TYR A 38 -1.80 -3.74 4.56
CA TYR A 38 -1.50 -3.54 5.97
C TYR A 38 -2.24 -2.32 6.49
N HIS A 39 -3.00 -2.49 7.56
CA HIS A 39 -3.47 -1.38 8.37
C HIS A 39 -2.30 -0.84 9.20
N LEU A 40 -2.04 0.45 9.06
CA LEU A 40 -0.98 1.15 9.74
C LEU A 40 -1.56 2.19 10.69
N VAL A 41 -0.96 2.32 11.86
CA VAL A 41 -1.20 3.44 12.78
C VAL A 41 0.13 4.16 12.97
N THR A 42 0.10 5.48 12.84
CA THR A 42 1.29 6.34 13.01
C THR A 42 1.42 6.87 14.43
N THR A 43 2.55 7.49 14.75
CA THR A 43 2.77 8.16 16.04
C THR A 43 1.80 9.32 16.29
N ASP A 44 1.33 9.99 15.23
CA ASP A 44 0.31 11.05 15.29
C ASP A 44 -1.13 10.51 15.21
N SER A 45 -1.33 9.20 15.47
CA SER A 45 -2.63 8.52 15.47
C SER A 45 -3.39 8.53 14.14
N LYS A 46 -2.72 8.86 13.02
CA LYS A 46 -3.30 8.69 11.68
C LYS A 46 -3.32 7.22 11.30
N GLN A 47 -4.29 6.87 10.48
CA GLN A 47 -4.51 5.49 10.06
C GLN A 47 -4.48 5.39 8.54
N PHE A 48 -3.76 4.40 8.05
CA PHE A 48 -3.57 4.18 6.62
C PHE A 48 -3.71 2.69 6.28
N VAL A 49 -3.92 2.43 5.00
CA VAL A 49 -3.72 1.12 4.39
C VAL A 49 -2.51 1.21 3.47
N LEU A 50 -1.42 0.54 3.84
CA LEU A 50 -0.31 0.30 2.91
C LEU A 50 -0.69 -0.89 2.03
N LYS A 51 -0.82 -0.64 0.73
CA LYS A 51 -1.09 -1.66 -0.27
C LYS A 51 0.16 -1.90 -1.10
N ILE A 52 0.56 -3.17 -1.14
CA ILE A 52 1.65 -3.68 -1.95
C ILE A 52 1.02 -4.59 -2.99
N THR A 53 0.98 -4.08 -4.21
CA THR A 53 0.35 -4.75 -5.34
C THR A 53 1.24 -5.91 -5.79
N ASN A 54 0.64 -7.02 -6.18
CA ASN A 54 1.33 -8.19 -6.70
C ASN A 54 2.19 -7.89 -7.96
N LYS A 55 3.10 -8.80 -8.31
CA LYS A 55 4.13 -8.56 -9.32
C LYS A 55 3.55 -8.28 -10.72
N GLU A 56 2.59 -9.08 -11.17
CA GLU A 56 2.01 -8.99 -12.52
C GLU A 56 1.18 -7.72 -12.67
N GLU A 57 0.35 -7.38 -11.68
CA GLU A 57 -0.44 -6.15 -11.72
C GLU A 57 0.43 -4.90 -11.55
N SER A 58 1.57 -5.02 -10.85
CA SER A 58 2.55 -3.93 -10.76
C SER A 58 3.23 -3.62 -12.10
N ALA A 59 3.33 -4.60 -13.01
CA ALA A 59 3.86 -4.35 -14.35
C ALA A 59 2.90 -3.49 -15.20
N GLU A 60 1.59 -3.54 -14.91
CA GLU A 60 0.55 -2.77 -15.59
C GLU A 60 0.39 -1.37 -14.97
N THR A 61 1.42 -0.53 -15.08
CA THR A 61 1.47 0.80 -14.46
C THR A 61 0.24 1.68 -14.74
N GLY A 62 -0.27 1.66 -15.98
CA GLY A 62 -1.46 2.41 -16.37
C GLY A 62 -2.74 1.99 -15.64
N LEU A 63 -2.84 0.73 -15.21
CA LEU A 63 -3.96 0.25 -14.40
C LEU A 63 -3.94 0.87 -13.00
N LEU A 64 -2.76 0.97 -12.37
CA LEU A 64 -2.62 1.57 -11.04
C LEU A 64 -2.98 3.06 -11.06
N ASP A 65 -2.54 3.78 -12.09
CA ASP A 65 -2.87 5.20 -12.27
C ASP A 65 -4.36 5.40 -12.56
N ALA A 66 -4.97 4.52 -13.36
CA ALA A 66 -6.41 4.55 -13.60
C ALA A 66 -7.21 4.32 -12.31
N VAL A 67 -6.80 3.35 -11.49
CA VAL A 67 -7.44 3.06 -10.19
C VAL A 67 -7.31 4.25 -9.24
N ASN A 68 -6.14 4.89 -9.18
CA ASN A 68 -5.94 6.09 -8.35
C ASN A 68 -6.83 7.25 -8.83
N SER A 69 -6.86 7.50 -10.14
CA SER A 69 -7.69 8.54 -10.76
C SER A 69 -9.17 8.30 -10.49
N PHE A 70 -9.62 7.05 -10.54
CA PHE A 70 -10.99 6.66 -10.22
C PHE A 70 -11.34 6.93 -8.74
N MET A 71 -10.47 6.54 -7.80
CA MET A 71 -10.68 6.83 -6.37
C MET A 71 -10.77 8.34 -6.10
N LEU A 72 -9.89 9.14 -6.70
CA LEU A 72 -9.90 10.59 -6.57
C LEU A 72 -11.17 11.21 -7.18
N HIS A 73 -11.62 10.70 -8.32
CA HIS A 73 -12.87 11.14 -8.93
C HIS A 73 -14.07 10.88 -8.00
N LEU A 74 -14.18 9.70 -7.42
CA LEU A 74 -15.25 9.39 -6.46
C LEU A 74 -15.18 10.30 -5.24
N TYR A 75 -14.00 10.49 -4.65
CA TYR A 75 -13.79 11.38 -3.52
C TYR A 75 -14.23 12.82 -3.82
N ASN A 76 -13.80 13.36 -4.97
CA ASN A 76 -14.15 14.71 -5.40
C ASN A 76 -15.65 14.90 -5.68
N ASN A 77 -16.38 13.81 -5.93
CA ASN A 77 -17.84 13.81 -6.09
C ASN A 77 -18.59 13.50 -4.78
N GLY A 78 -17.91 13.54 -3.63
CA GLY A 78 -18.53 13.42 -2.31
C GLY A 78 -18.76 11.98 -1.83
N PHE A 79 -18.23 10.98 -2.53
CA PHE A 79 -18.30 9.59 -2.06
C PHE A 79 -17.25 9.35 -0.97
N LYS A 80 -17.66 8.67 0.11
CA LYS A 80 -16.76 8.22 1.16
C LYS A 80 -15.99 6.98 0.69
N VAL A 81 -14.77 7.19 0.21
CA VAL A 81 -13.87 6.15 -0.32
C VAL A 81 -12.47 6.29 0.26
N THR A 82 -11.63 5.26 0.10
CA THR A 82 -10.21 5.34 0.44
C THR A 82 -9.51 6.33 -0.51
N VAL A 83 -8.69 7.23 0.01
CA VAL A 83 -8.00 8.25 -0.79
C VAL A 83 -6.50 7.93 -0.88
N PRO A 84 -5.93 7.83 -2.10
CA PRO A 84 -4.50 7.60 -2.24
C PRO A 84 -3.69 8.83 -1.76
N GLN A 85 -2.64 8.57 -1.01
CA GLN A 85 -1.71 9.59 -0.51
C GLN A 85 -0.57 9.79 -1.52
N ILE A 86 -0.12 11.03 -1.64
CA ILE A 86 1.02 11.40 -2.46
C ILE A 86 2.30 11.17 -1.64
N ASP A 87 3.31 10.56 -2.25
CA ASP A 87 4.63 10.40 -1.65
C ASP A 87 5.43 11.73 -1.63
N THR A 88 6.60 11.71 -1.03
CA THR A 88 7.51 12.88 -0.96
C THR A 88 8.03 13.33 -2.34
N ASN A 89 7.87 12.52 -3.39
CA ASN A 89 8.24 12.83 -4.77
C ASN A 89 7.05 13.31 -5.63
N GLY A 90 5.85 13.45 -5.07
CA GLY A 90 4.68 13.89 -5.81
C GLY A 90 3.94 12.77 -6.57
N LYS A 91 4.21 11.49 -6.28
CA LYS A 91 3.61 10.34 -6.96
C LYS A 91 2.64 9.57 -6.05
N TYR A 92 1.62 8.97 -6.65
CA TYR A 92 0.68 8.09 -5.94
C TYR A 92 1.14 6.63 -5.85
N VAL A 93 2.11 6.25 -6.69
CA VAL A 93 2.66 4.89 -6.75
C VAL A 93 4.18 4.99 -6.73
N SER A 94 4.81 4.29 -5.79
CA SER A 94 6.24 3.99 -5.86
C SER A 94 6.44 2.54 -6.27
N PHE A 95 7.45 2.28 -7.10
CA PHE A 95 7.85 0.93 -7.48
C PHE A 95 9.09 0.56 -6.70
N GLU A 96 8.99 -0.48 -5.87
CA GLU A 96 10.00 -0.79 -4.87
C GLU A 96 10.41 -2.27 -4.97
N ALA A 97 11.71 -2.53 -4.97
CA ALA A 97 12.24 -3.87 -4.84
C ALA A 97 12.14 -4.32 -3.38
N ILE A 98 11.23 -5.25 -3.10
CA ILE A 98 10.97 -5.70 -1.73
C ILE A 98 11.80 -6.95 -1.45
N PRO A 99 12.75 -6.87 -0.49
CA PRO A 99 13.61 -8.00 -0.20
C PRO A 99 12.86 -9.08 0.60
N ALA A 100 13.04 -10.35 0.21
CA ALA A 100 12.38 -11.49 0.86
C ALA A 100 12.89 -11.78 2.28
N THR A 101 14.15 -11.46 2.54
CA THR A 101 14.81 -11.44 3.85
C THR A 101 15.40 -10.05 4.05
N GLY A 102 15.61 -9.58 5.28
CA GLY A 102 16.02 -8.19 5.59
C GLY A 102 17.36 -7.68 5.01
N GLN A 103 17.93 -8.33 4.00
CA GLN A 103 19.02 -7.81 3.17
C GLN A 103 18.44 -6.98 2.03
N GLU A 104 18.95 -5.76 1.83
CA GLU A 104 18.70 -4.99 0.61
C GLU A 104 19.07 -5.81 -0.63
N VAL A 105 18.12 -5.94 -1.54
CA VAL A 105 18.38 -6.54 -2.85
C VAL A 105 18.87 -5.42 -3.76
N ILE A 106 20.14 -5.49 -4.16
CA ILE A 106 20.71 -4.66 -5.23
C ILE A 106 20.31 -5.33 -6.56
N ASP A 107 19.01 -5.36 -6.86
CA ASP A 107 18.52 -5.86 -8.13
C ASP A 107 17.93 -4.69 -8.92
N THR A 108 18.63 -4.36 -10.00
CA THR A 108 18.32 -3.25 -10.89
C THR A 108 17.29 -3.64 -11.96
N ALA A 109 16.81 -4.89 -11.97
CA ALA A 109 15.81 -5.33 -12.92
C ALA A 109 14.42 -4.85 -12.49
N LEU A 110 13.78 -4.06 -13.36
CA LEU A 110 12.42 -3.51 -13.16
C LEU A 110 11.36 -4.59 -12.95
N ASP A 111 11.63 -5.81 -13.42
CA ASP A 111 10.71 -6.93 -13.31
C ASP A 111 10.47 -7.35 -11.86
N ASN A 112 11.36 -7.04 -10.90
CA ASN A 112 11.21 -7.41 -9.48
C ASN A 112 10.62 -6.30 -8.58
N HIS A 113 9.99 -5.28 -9.16
CA HIS A 113 9.42 -4.17 -8.40
C HIS A 113 7.92 -4.36 -8.12
N TYR A 114 7.52 -4.02 -6.90
CA TYR A 114 6.12 -4.04 -6.48
C TYR A 114 5.58 -2.61 -6.42
N GLY A 115 4.34 -2.43 -6.86
CA GLY A 115 3.62 -1.16 -6.78
C GLY A 115 3.14 -0.90 -5.35
N VAL A 116 3.79 0.04 -4.68
CA VAL A 116 3.51 0.43 -3.30
C VAL A 116 2.70 1.72 -3.26
N ARG A 117 1.56 1.67 -2.57
CA ARG A 117 0.62 2.79 -2.41
C ARG A 117 0.20 2.92 -0.95
N LEU A 118 0.08 4.15 -0.47
CA LEU A 118 -0.51 4.44 0.82
C LEU A 118 -1.92 5.03 0.62
N LEU A 119 -2.92 4.42 1.24
CA LEU A 119 -4.32 4.84 1.14
C LEU A 119 -4.83 5.27 2.51
N GLU A 120 -5.74 6.23 2.55
CA GLU A 120 -6.45 6.58 3.80
C GLU A 120 -7.26 5.39 4.30
N TYR A 121 -7.16 5.10 5.60
CA TYR A 121 -7.97 4.05 6.22
C TYR A 121 -9.40 4.53 6.46
N VAL A 122 -10.36 3.83 5.87
CA VAL A 122 -11.78 4.07 6.13
C VAL A 122 -12.22 3.16 7.27
N SER A 123 -12.58 3.75 8.41
CA SER A 123 -13.13 3.00 9.54
C SER A 123 -14.49 2.40 9.18
N GLY A 124 -14.66 1.13 9.56
CA GLY A 124 -15.88 0.39 9.32
C GLY A 124 -15.85 -0.98 9.97
N GLN A 125 -16.99 -1.66 9.92
CA GLN A 125 -17.16 -3.03 10.39
C GLN A 125 -17.42 -3.92 9.18
N LEU A 126 -16.80 -5.10 9.14
CA LEU A 126 -17.11 -6.08 8.09
C LEU A 126 -18.54 -6.56 8.30
N LEU A 127 -19.29 -6.70 7.21
CA LEU A 127 -20.69 -7.13 7.26
C LEU A 127 -20.88 -8.44 8.04
N ARG A 128 -19.92 -9.37 7.95
CA ARG A 128 -19.95 -10.65 8.68
C ARG A 128 -19.89 -10.52 10.20
N ASP A 129 -19.37 -9.40 10.70
CA ASP A 129 -19.19 -9.13 12.13
C ASP A 129 -20.37 -8.30 12.70
N VAL A 130 -21.32 -7.89 11.85
CA VAL A 130 -22.54 -7.18 12.26
C VAL A 130 -23.57 -8.20 12.76
N PRO A 131 -24.08 -8.07 14.00
CA PRO A 131 -25.16 -8.93 14.48
C PRO A 131 -26.43 -8.75 13.62
N PHE A 132 -27.10 -9.86 13.29
CA PHE A 132 -28.38 -9.86 12.58
C PHE A 132 -29.53 -9.33 13.45
#